data_AF-A0A833RJM5-F1
#
_entry.id   AF-A0A833RJM5-F1
#
_cell.length_a   1.000
_cell.length_b   1.000
_cell.length_c   1.000
_cell.angle_alpha   90.00
_cell.angle_beta   90.00
_cell.angle_gamma   90.00
#
_symmetry.space_group_name_H-M   'P 1'
#
loop_
_entity.id
_entity.type
_entity.pdbx_description
1 polymer ?
#
loop_
_entity_poly.entity_id
_entity_poly.type
_entity_poly.pdbx_seq_one_letter_code
_entity_poly.pdbx_strand_id
1 'polypeptide(L)'
;MLRARRCISKRWLGVFTVLLVSLASDSRAYTAKVTTRFGRVHGFLRNSDYGRQRLVAHYFGIPYAEPPVGDLRFRNLRIAES
;
A
#
# COMPACT_ATOMS: atom_id res chain seq x y z
N MET A 1 -21.97 -49.97 23.87
CA MET A 1 -20.51 -49.75 23.97
C MET A 1 -20.11 -48.63 23.01
N LEU A 2 -20.10 -47.36 23.46
CA LEU A 2 -19.77 -46.23 22.59
C LEU A 2 -18.93 -45.20 23.33
N ARG A 3 -17.67 -45.09 22.91
CA ARG A 3 -16.94 -43.85 22.57
C ARG A 3 -15.45 -44.10 22.81
N ALA A 4 -14.81 -44.62 21.77
CA ALA A 4 -13.39 -44.38 21.55
C ALA A 4 -13.21 -42.85 21.51
N ARG A 5 -12.82 -42.27 22.64
CA ARG A 5 -12.43 -40.87 22.72
C ARG A 5 -11.16 -40.76 21.89
N ARG A 6 -11.30 -40.32 20.64
CA ARG A 6 -10.17 -39.89 19.82
C ARG A 6 -9.51 -38.74 20.59
N CYS A 7 -8.49 -39.08 21.37
CA CYS A 7 -7.66 -38.11 22.07
C CYS A 7 -6.70 -37.55 21.02
N ILE A 8 -7.24 -36.78 20.07
CA ILE A 8 -6.42 -35.86 19.29
C ILE A 8 -5.83 -34.93 20.34
N SER A 9 -4.53 -35.10 20.60
CA SER A 9 -3.85 -34.41 21.66
C SER A 9 -4.12 -32.91 21.51
N LYS A 10 -4.66 -32.28 22.54
CA LYS A 10 -5.03 -30.86 22.54
C LYS A 10 -3.85 -29.96 22.08
N ARG A 11 -2.63 -30.48 22.23
CA ARG A 11 -1.37 -29.92 21.73
C ARG A 11 -1.32 -29.78 20.20
N TRP A 12 -1.79 -30.77 19.44
CA TRP A 12 -1.75 -30.74 17.98
C TRP A 12 -2.78 -29.76 17.39
N LEU A 13 -3.96 -29.65 18.04
CA LEU A 13 -4.97 -28.66 17.68
C LEU A 13 -4.42 -27.23 17.87
N GLY A 14 -3.72 -26.97 18.97
CA GLY A 14 -3.08 -25.68 19.25
C GLY A 14 -2.02 -25.30 18.21
N VAL A 15 -1.11 -26.22 17.87
CA VAL A 15 -0.08 -25.98 16.84
C VAL A 15 -0.72 -25.68 15.49
N PHE A 16 -1.76 -26.42 15.11
CA PHE A 16 -2.46 -26.20 13.84
C PHE A 16 -3.16 -24.84 13.80
N THR A 17 -3.75 -24.40 14.91
CA THR A 17 -4.35 -23.06 15.01
C THR A 17 -3.32 -21.94 14.89
N VAL A 18 -2.16 -22.06 15.55
CA VAL A 18 -1.07 -21.08 15.41
C VAL A 18 -0.55 -21.03 13.98
N LEU A 19 -0.39 -22.20 13.35
CA LEU A 19 0.12 -22.30 11.96
C LEU A 19 -0.88 -21.72 10.95
N LEU A 20 -2.18 -21.94 11.12
CA LEU A 20 -3.23 -21.29 10.32
C LEU A 20 -3.25 -19.77 10.50
N VAL A 21 -3.06 -19.28 11.73
CA VAL A 21 -3.01 -17.83 12.03
C VAL A 21 -1.79 -17.18 11.38
N SER A 22 -0.62 -17.82 11.45
CA SER A 22 0.58 -17.33 10.77
C SER A 22 0.43 -17.34 9.25
N LEU A 23 -0.22 -18.36 8.67
CA LEU A 23 -0.46 -18.45 7.23
C LEU A 23 -1.47 -17.38 6.74
N ALA A 24 -2.44 -17.01 7.56
CA ALA A 24 -3.42 -15.98 7.24
C ALA A 24 -2.92 -14.54 7.44
N SER A 25 -1.66 -14.35 7.87
CA SER A 25 -1.11 -13.01 8.11
C SER A 25 -0.81 -12.30 6.79
N ASP A 26 -1.73 -11.42 6.38
CA ASP A 26 -1.54 -10.50 5.25
C ASP A 26 -0.53 -9.40 5.64
N SER A 27 0.69 -9.48 5.11
CA SER A 27 1.65 -8.37 5.19
C SER A 27 1.17 -7.27 4.26
N ARG A 28 0.29 -6.39 4.74
CA ARG A 28 -0.11 -5.18 4.01
C ARG A 28 1.15 -4.38 3.69
N ALA A 29 1.65 -4.54 2.47
CA ALA A 29 2.74 -3.74 1.97
C ALA A 29 2.23 -2.30 1.98
N TYR A 30 2.76 -1.50 2.89
CA TYR A 30 2.57 -0.06 2.92
C TYR A 30 3.01 0.49 1.54
N THR A 31 2.06 0.68 0.64
CA THR A 31 2.30 1.17 -0.72
C THR A 31 1.47 2.43 -0.96
N ALA A 32 2.13 3.50 -1.37
CA ALA A 32 1.46 4.72 -1.80
C ALA A 32 1.20 4.61 -3.31
N LYS A 33 0.00 4.15 -3.68
CA LYS A 33 -0.46 4.09 -5.07
C LYS A 33 -1.80 4.78 -5.17
N VAL A 34 -1.93 5.73 -6.11
CA VAL A 34 -3.18 6.46 -6.34
C VAL A 34 -3.47 6.52 -7.83
N THR A 35 -4.75 6.44 -8.20
CA THR A 35 -5.20 6.64 -9.58
C THR A 35 -5.75 8.05 -9.70
N THR A 36 -5.17 8.83 -10.60
CA THR A 36 -5.63 10.18 -10.95
C THR A 36 -6.38 10.15 -12.28
N ARG A 37 -7.01 11.27 -12.66
CA ARG A 37 -7.63 11.44 -13.98
C ARG A 37 -6.65 11.30 -15.15
N PHE A 38 -5.33 11.42 -14.89
CA PHE A 38 -4.27 11.32 -15.89
C PHE A 38 -3.46 10.01 -15.79
N GLY A 39 -3.93 9.04 -14.99
CA GLY A 39 -3.26 7.76 -14.82
C GLY A 39 -2.76 7.50 -13.40
N ARG A 40 -1.99 6.42 -13.25
CA ARG A 40 -1.58 5.86 -11.96
C ARG A 40 -0.27 6.48 -11.48
N VAL A 41 -0.24 6.93 -10.23
CA VAL A 41 0.94 7.54 -9.60
C VAL A 41 1.42 6.67 -8.46
N HIS A 42 2.72 6.43 -8.44
CA HIS A 42 3.43 5.74 -7.37
C HIS A 42 4.13 6.77 -6.47
N GLY A 43 3.95 6.62 -5.18
CA GLY A 43 4.57 7.45 -4.16
C GLY A 43 5.33 6.62 -3.14
N PHE A 44 5.73 7.29 -2.07
CA PHE A 44 6.48 6.72 -0.95
C PHE A 44 5.70 6.90 0.33
N LEU A 45 5.79 5.96 1.26
CA LEU A 45 5.33 6.18 2.62
C LEU A 45 6.53 6.50 3.50
N ARG A 46 6.45 7.62 4.21
CA ARG A 46 7.51 8.10 5.10
C ARG A 46 6.91 8.55 6.42
N ASN A 47 7.61 8.33 7.52
CA ASN A 47 7.21 8.88 8.80
C ASN A 47 7.34 10.40 8.78
N SER A 48 6.38 11.09 9.39
CA SER A 48 6.46 12.52 9.62
C SER A 48 7.61 12.83 10.57
N ASP A 49 8.48 13.75 10.18
CA ASP A 49 9.56 14.24 11.04
C ASP A 49 9.01 15.09 12.21
N TYR A 50 7.72 15.45 12.16
CA TYR A 50 7.02 16.23 13.19
C TYR A 50 5.93 15.41 13.90
N GLY A 51 5.81 15.60 15.21
CA GLY A 51 4.77 14.97 16.04
C GLY A 51 4.97 13.47 16.27
N ARG A 52 3.85 12.71 16.27
CA ARG A 52 3.78 11.30 16.71
C ARG A 52 4.28 10.28 15.67
N GLN A 53 5.24 10.66 14.81
CA GLN A 53 5.82 9.82 13.74
C GLN A 53 4.77 9.07 12.92
N ARG A 54 3.83 9.81 12.31
CA ARG A 54 2.76 9.20 11.51
C ARG A 54 3.26 8.91 10.10
N LEU A 55 2.89 7.75 9.53
CA LEU A 55 3.12 7.46 8.12
C LEU A 55 2.31 8.42 7.23
N VAL A 56 3.01 9.11 6.34
CA VAL A 56 2.45 10.04 5.34
C VAL A 56 2.84 9.55 3.94
N ALA A 57 1.91 9.66 2.99
CA ALA A 57 2.18 9.35 1.59
C ALA A 57 2.74 10.59 0.87
N HIS A 58 3.91 10.42 0.25
CA HIS A 58 4.64 11.45 -0.47
C HIS A 58 4.61 11.13 -1.96
N TYR A 59 4.19 12.09 -2.78
CA TYR A 59 4.19 11.98 -4.23
C TYR A 59 4.92 13.20 -4.81
N PHE A 60 6.03 12.96 -5.48
CA PHE A 60 6.91 14.01 -6.01
C PHE A 60 6.90 14.01 -7.54
N GLY A 61 7.10 15.18 -8.14
CA GLY A 61 7.26 15.31 -9.58
C GLY A 61 6.02 14.95 -10.41
N ILE A 62 4.81 15.03 -9.84
CA ILE A 62 3.58 14.78 -10.60
C ILE A 62 3.41 15.90 -11.65
N PRO A 63 3.37 15.57 -12.95
CA PRO A 63 3.12 16.57 -13.97
C PRO A 63 1.69 17.08 -13.87
N TYR A 64 1.52 18.40 -13.85
CA TYR A 64 0.21 19.06 -13.86
C TYR A 64 -0.05 19.80 -15.18
N ALA A 65 0.99 19.97 -16.00
CA ALA A 65 1.00 20.73 -17.23
C ALA A 65 2.01 20.16 -18.22
N GLU A 66 1.84 20.50 -19.50
CA GLU A 66 2.87 20.31 -20.51
C GLU A 66 4.13 21.14 -20.17
N PRO A 67 5.35 20.62 -20.37
CA PRO A 67 6.57 21.38 -20.14
C PRO A 67 6.61 22.68 -20.96
N PRO A 68 6.84 23.87 -20.36
CA PRO A 68 6.76 25.16 -21.04
C PRO A 68 8.06 25.47 -21.83
N VAL A 69 8.44 24.56 -22.72
CA VAL A 69 9.66 24.61 -23.53
C VAL A 69 9.33 24.79 -25.01
N GLY A 70 10.32 25.19 -25.81
CA GLY A 70 10.14 25.43 -27.25
C GLY A 70 9.07 26.49 -27.53
N ASP A 71 8.12 26.16 -28.40
CA ASP A 71 7.01 27.04 -28.77
C ASP A 71 6.07 27.36 -27.60
N LEU A 72 6.05 26.54 -26.54
CA LEU A 72 5.25 26.79 -25.34
C LEU A 72 5.89 27.82 -24.39
N ARG A 73 7.16 28.20 -24.64
CA ARG A 73 7.82 29.23 -23.84
C ARG A 73 7.06 30.55 -23.95
N PHE A 74 6.83 31.18 -22.80
CA PHE A 74 6.05 32.43 -22.68
C PHE A 74 4.59 32.33 -23.14
N ARG A 75 4.04 31.12 -23.35
CA ARG A 75 2.61 30.91 -23.57
C ARG A 75 1.89 30.61 -22.27
N ASN A 76 0.57 30.69 -22.32
CA ASN A 76 -0.26 30.27 -21.20
C ASN A 76 -0.07 28.77 -20.92
N LEU A 77 -0.18 28.38 -19.65
CA LEU A 77 -0.03 27.00 -19.20
C LEU A 77 -1.02 26.08 -19.94
N ARG A 78 -0.53 24.94 -20.45
CA ARG A 78 -1.36 23.87 -21.00
C ARG A 78 -1.41 22.70 -20.03
N ILE A 79 -2.62 22.22 -19.69
CA ILE A 79 -2.82 21.12 -18.74
C ILE A 79 -2.21 19.83 -19.32
N ALA A 80 -1.61 18.99 -18.47
CA ALA A 80 -1.03 17.73 -18.92
C ALA A 80 -2.12 16.83 -19.53
N GLU A 81 -1.89 16.38 -20.76
CA GLU A 81 -2.74 15.43 -21.47
C GLU A 81 -2.24 14.00 -21.17
N SER A 82 -3.17 13.07 -20.97
CA SER A 82 -2.89 11.68 -20.59
C SER A 82 -2.91 10.72 -21.77
#